data_AF-A0A5B9QEX2-F1
#
_entry.id   AF-A0A5B9QEX2-F1
#
_cell.length_a   1.000
_cell.length_b   1.000
_cell.length_c   1.000
_cell.angle_alpha   90.00
_cell.angle_beta   90.00
_cell.angle_gamma   90.00
#
_symmetry.space_group_name_H-M   'P 1'
#
loop_
_entity.id
_entity.type
_entity.pdbx_description
1 polymer ?
#
loop_
_entity_poly.entity_id
_entity_poly.type
_entity_poly.pdbx_seq_one_letter_code
_entity_poly.pdbx_strand_id
1 'polypeptide(L)'
;MKPARSPRFQKRKVTKKVAKRDPICIDGERPRPMFVDYKDLDMLSKLTNRHGRIVSRRKTGCQATSQHAVSKAVKRARFMALMPYVGS
;
A
#
# COMPACT_ATOMS: atom_id res chain seq x y z
N MET A 1 49.58 -19.87 -14.11
CA MET A 1 48.18 -19.79 -13.66
C MET A 1 47.89 -18.34 -13.25
N LYS A 2 46.82 -17.69 -13.75
CA LYS A 2 46.43 -16.32 -13.32
C LYS A 2 45.49 -16.43 -12.11
N PRO A 3 45.64 -15.60 -11.05
CA PRO A 3 44.74 -15.66 -9.90
C PRO A 3 43.34 -15.13 -10.28
N ALA A 4 42.31 -15.77 -9.75
CA ALA A 4 40.92 -15.33 -9.90
C ALA A 4 40.74 -13.95 -9.25
N ARG A 5 40.14 -12.99 -9.98
CA ARG A 5 39.75 -11.68 -9.41
C ARG A 5 38.70 -11.93 -8.33
N SER A 6 38.97 -11.49 -7.11
CA SER A 6 38.00 -11.53 -6.02
C SER A 6 36.74 -10.70 -6.40
N PRO A 7 35.52 -11.17 -6.07
CA PRO A 7 34.32 -10.40 -6.35
C PRO A 7 34.36 -9.14 -5.51
N ARG A 8 34.52 -8.00 -6.18
CA ARG A 8 34.53 -6.68 -5.55
C ARG A 8 33.12 -6.44 -4.99
N PHE A 9 32.94 -6.61 -3.68
CA PHE A 9 31.69 -6.28 -2.98
C PHE A 9 31.48 -4.76 -3.05
N GLN A 10 30.90 -4.29 -4.15
CA GLN A 10 30.55 -2.89 -4.31
C GLN A 10 29.43 -2.59 -3.32
N LYS A 11 29.74 -1.80 -2.27
CA LYS A 11 28.75 -1.33 -1.31
C LYS A 11 27.65 -0.59 -2.07
N ARG A 12 26.45 -1.17 -2.16
CA ARG A 12 25.28 -0.51 -2.76
C ARG A 12 25.01 0.78 -2.00
N LYS A 13 25.07 1.92 -2.70
CA LYS A 13 24.66 3.22 -2.15
C LYS A 13 23.18 3.12 -1.75
N VAL A 14 22.89 3.25 -0.46
CA VAL A 14 21.51 3.27 0.06
C VAL A 14 20.94 4.66 -0.20
N THR A 15 20.14 4.80 -1.25
CA THR A 15 19.38 6.04 -1.49
C THR A 15 18.29 6.16 -0.42
N LYS A 16 18.34 7.21 0.40
CA LYS A 16 17.28 7.52 1.38
C LYS A 16 15.99 7.85 0.61
N LYS A 17 14.98 6.98 0.69
CA LYS A 17 13.66 7.26 0.10
C LYS A 17 12.93 8.27 0.97
N VAL A 18 12.29 9.26 0.34
CA VAL A 18 11.41 10.22 1.02
C VAL A 18 10.28 9.46 1.71
N ALA A 19 10.00 9.82 2.97
CA ALA A 19 8.90 9.24 3.73
C ALA A 19 7.56 9.59 3.06
N LYS A 20 6.79 8.57 2.70
CA LYS A 20 5.44 8.77 2.14
C LYS A 20 4.48 9.15 3.24
N ARG A 21 3.64 10.15 2.98
CA ARG A 21 2.50 10.49 3.84
C ARG A 21 1.39 9.47 3.62
N ASP A 22 0.63 9.22 4.69
CA ASP A 22 -0.50 8.30 4.63
C ASP A 22 -1.66 8.98 3.90
N PRO A 23 -2.19 8.39 2.80
CA PRO A 23 -3.28 9.00 2.05
C PRO A 23 -4.61 9.07 2.82
N ILE A 24 -4.76 8.32 3.92
CA ILE A 24 -5.97 8.33 4.76
C ILE A 24 -5.88 9.39 5.87
N CYS A 25 -4.67 9.89 6.17
CA CYS A 25 -4.50 10.95 7.17
C CYS A 25 -4.67 12.32 6.50
N ILE A 26 -5.59 13.12 7.02
CA ILE A 26 -5.85 14.49 6.54
C ILE A 26 -4.89 15.41 7.31
N ASP A 27 -4.08 16.19 6.61
CA ASP A 27 -3.09 17.11 7.19
C ASP A 27 -2.10 16.47 8.18
N GLY A 28 -1.90 15.15 8.07
CA GLY A 28 -1.06 14.38 8.98
C GLY A 28 -1.77 13.93 10.26
N GLU A 29 -3.01 14.33 10.47
CA GLU A 29 -3.85 13.87 11.56
C GLU A 29 -4.62 12.60 11.17
N ARG A 30 -4.83 11.74 12.18
CA ARG A 30 -5.58 10.49 12.01
C ARG A 30 -7.06 10.76 12.27
N PRO A 31 -7.97 10.45 11.33
CA PRO A 31 -9.40 10.61 11.58
C PRO A 31 -9.85 9.70 12.73
N ARG A 32 -10.76 10.21 13.56
CA ARG A 32 -11.38 9.50 14.69
C ARG A 32 -12.90 9.58 14.56
N PRO A 33 -13.62 8.46 14.39
CA PRO A 33 -13.10 7.09 14.28
C PRO A 33 -12.28 6.88 13.01
N MET A 34 -11.34 5.92 13.04
CA MET A 34 -10.59 5.48 11.86
C MET A 34 -11.52 4.63 10.98
N PHE A 35 -12.38 5.32 10.24
CA PHE A 35 -13.42 4.74 9.40
C PHE A 35 -13.15 5.06 7.93
N VAL A 36 -13.29 4.03 7.10
CA VAL A 36 -13.21 4.12 5.65
C VAL A 36 -14.49 3.49 5.12
N ASP A 37 -15.28 4.26 4.37
CA ASP A 37 -16.52 3.73 3.80
C ASP A 37 -16.18 2.72 2.69
N TYR A 38 -16.92 1.61 2.66
CA TYR A 38 -16.81 0.61 1.60
C TYR A 38 -17.48 1.06 0.30
N LYS A 39 -18.29 2.13 0.36
CA LYS A 39 -18.97 2.74 -0.79
C LYS A 39 -18.08 3.70 -1.58
N ASP A 40 -16.96 4.16 -1.01
CA ASP A 40 -16.02 5.09 -1.64
C ASP A 40 -15.10 4.38 -2.64
N LEU A 41 -15.66 3.90 -3.75
CA LEU A 41 -14.96 3.05 -4.71
C LEU A 41 -13.76 3.73 -5.35
N ASP A 42 -13.82 5.04 -5.60
CA ASP A 42 -12.69 5.79 -6.17
C ASP A 42 -11.46 5.76 -5.24
N MET A 43 -11.68 5.94 -3.93
CA MET A 43 -10.60 5.86 -2.94
C MET A 43 -10.09 4.42 -2.79
N LEU A 44 -10.98 3.44 -2.70
CA LEU A 44 -10.59 2.03 -2.55
C LEU A 44 -9.85 1.50 -3.78
N SER A 45 -10.27 1.90 -4.98
CA SER A 45 -9.64 1.53 -6.25
C SER A 45 -8.17 1.95 -6.28
N LYS A 46 -7.86 3.18 -5.84
CA LYS A 46 -6.47 3.71 -5.73
C LYS A 46 -5.58 2.90 -4.77
N LEU A 47 -6.18 2.19 -3.82
CA LEU A 47 -5.49 1.36 -2.83
C LEU A 47 -5.46 -0.13 -3.21
N THR A 48 -5.99 -0.48 -4.38
CA THR A 48 -5.89 -1.80 -5.00
C THR A 48 -5.01 -1.76 -6.25
N ASN A 49 -4.45 -2.91 -6.62
CA ASN A 49 -3.73 -3.03 -7.88
C ASN A 49 -4.69 -3.43 -9.02
N ARG A 50 -4.21 -3.39 -10.26
CA ARG A 50 -4.97 -3.83 -11.44
C ARG A 50 -5.57 -5.23 -11.30
N HIS A 51 -4.85 -6.15 -10.66
CA HIS A 51 -5.31 -7.52 -10.43
C HIS A 51 -6.34 -7.65 -9.28
N GLY A 52 -6.82 -6.54 -8.71
CA GLY A 52 -7.77 -6.57 -7.60
C GLY A 52 -7.16 -7.04 -6.28
N ARG A 53 -5.84 -6.95 -6.07
CA ARG A 53 -5.18 -7.20 -4.77
C ARG A 53 -4.99 -5.88 -4.01
N ILE A 54 -5.15 -5.92 -2.69
CA ILE A 54 -4.90 -4.75 -1.84
C ILE A 54 -3.40 -4.43 -1.87
N VAL A 55 -3.05 -3.17 -2.13
CA VAL A 55 -1.66 -2.73 -2.19
C VAL A 55 -1.05 -2.72 -0.79
N SER A 56 0.22 -3.11 -0.68
CA SER A 56 0.92 -3.14 0.61
C SER A 56 1.16 -1.73 1.15
N ARG A 57 1.14 -1.61 2.48
CA ARG A 57 1.40 -0.35 3.19
C ARG A 57 2.71 0.33 2.79
N ARG A 58 3.73 -0.45 2.41
CA ARG A 58 5.05 0.06 1.99
C ARG A 58 4.98 0.80 0.65
N LYS A 59 4.05 0.40 -0.22
CA LYS A 59 3.84 1.03 -1.53
C LYS A 59 2.92 2.25 -1.40
N THR A 60 1.85 2.17 -0.61
CA THR A 60 0.91 3.29 -0.40
C THR A 60 1.42 4.35 0.56
N GLY A 61 2.16 3.99 1.60
CA GLY A 61 2.51 4.89 2.71
C GLY A 61 1.49 4.88 3.85
N CYS A 62 0.49 3.99 3.81
CA CYS A 62 -0.50 3.85 4.88
C CYS A 62 0.14 3.43 6.21
N GLN A 63 -0.33 4.03 7.30
CA GLN A 63 -0.07 3.57 8.65
C GLN A 63 -0.80 2.25 8.93
N ALA A 64 -0.47 1.57 10.03
CA ALA A 64 -1.07 0.27 10.32
C ALA A 64 -2.59 0.37 10.53
N THR A 65 -3.05 1.35 11.28
CA THR A 65 -4.47 1.56 11.60
C THR A 65 -5.30 1.89 10.37
N SER A 66 -4.83 2.78 9.50
CA SER A 66 -5.49 3.11 8.24
C SER A 66 -5.52 1.90 7.29
N GLN A 67 -4.42 1.15 7.18
CA GLN A 67 -4.38 -0.07 6.38
C GLN A 67 -5.42 -1.10 6.85
N HIS A 68 -5.64 -1.23 8.16
CA HIS A 68 -6.69 -2.11 8.69
C HIS A 68 -8.09 -1.64 8.32
N ALA A 69 -8.38 -0.34 8.43
CA ALA A 69 -9.65 0.25 8.03
C ALA A 69 -9.92 0.04 6.54
N VAL A 70 -8.95 0.35 5.69
CA VAL A 70 -9.00 0.11 4.23
C VAL A 70 -9.24 -1.36 3.92
N SER A 71 -8.51 -2.27 4.56
CA SER A 71 -8.68 -3.72 4.34
C SER A 71 -10.09 -4.19 4.68
N LYS A 72 -10.67 -3.68 5.76
CA LYS A 72 -12.06 -3.97 6.16
C LYS A 72 -13.05 -3.43 5.13
N ALA A 73 -12.85 -2.19 4.66
CA ALA A 73 -13.69 -1.56 3.65
C ALA A 73 -13.64 -2.31 2.31
N VAL A 74 -12.45 -2.64 1.79
CA VAL A 74 -12.29 -3.42 0.55
C VAL A 74 -12.97 -4.78 0.64
N LYS A 75 -12.83 -5.49 1.77
CA LYS A 75 -13.48 -6.80 1.95
C LYS A 75 -15.01 -6.68 1.95
N ARG A 76 -15.55 -5.63 2.58
CA ARG A 76 -16.99 -5.34 2.55
C ARG A 76 -17.48 -4.97 1.15
N ALA A 77 -16.75 -4.11 0.44
CA ALA A 77 -17.07 -3.72 -0.93
C ALA A 77 -17.13 -4.94 -1.86
N ARG A 78 -16.19 -5.88 -1.71
CA ARG A 78 -16.19 -7.15 -2.46
C ARG A 78 -17.36 -8.06 -2.12
N PHE A 79 -17.69 -8.18 -0.84
CA PHE A 79 -18.84 -8.98 -0.41
C PHE A 79 -20.17 -8.39 -0.93
N MET A 80 -20.25 -7.07 -1.06
CA MET A 80 -21.39 -6.34 -1.66
C MET A 80 -21.34 -6.27 -3.19
N ALA A 81 -20.42 -6.99 -3.85
CA ALA A 81 -20.22 -6.97 -5.30
C ALA A 81 -19.90 -5.58 -5.92
N LEU A 82 -19.46 -4.60 -5.11
CA LEU A 82 -19.05 -3.27 -5.58
C LEU A 82 -17.62 -3.26 -6.14
N MET A 83 -16.79 -4.24 -5.75
CA MET A 83 -15.43 -4.41 -6.25
C MET A 83 -15.15 -5.89 -6.55
N PRO A 84 -14.34 -6.19 -7.59
CA PRO A 84 -13.99 -7.57 -7.89
C PRO A 84 -12.95 -8.15 -6.91
N TYR A 85 -12.98 -9.47 -6.74
CA TYR A 85 -11.93 -10.21 -6.02
C TYR A 85 -10.66 -10.37 -6.85
N VAL A 86 -10.81 -10.46 -8.18
CA VAL A 86 -9.75 -10.63 -9.15
C VAL A 86 -9.99 -9.65 -10.30
N GLY A 87 -8.99 -8.85 -10.63
CA GLY A 87 -9.02 -7.96 -11.79
C GLY A 87 -8.34 -8.57 -13.01
N SER A 88 -8.69 -8.04 -14.19
CA SER A 88 -8.19 -8.48 -15.51
C SER A 88 -6.77 -8.02 -15.84
#